data_AF-A0A925BCC1-F1
#
_entry.id   AF-A0A925BCC1-F1
#
_cell.length_a   1.000
_cell.length_b   1.000
_cell.length_c   1.000
_cell.angle_alpha   90.00
_cell.angle_beta   90.00
_cell.angle_gamma   90.00
#
_symmetry.space_group_name_H-M   'P 1'
#
loop_
_entity.id
_entity.type
_entity.pdbx_description
1 polymer ?
#
loop_
_entity_poly.entity_id
_entity_poly.type
_entity_poly.pdbx_seq_one_letter_code
_entity_poly.pdbx_strand_id
1 'polypeptide(L)'
;MTVTELEQAQSPLGEICVKLGKITDAQLDEVVAQQRQTGQRIGDILRDRGMVNARDIAEAMAVQLAVPFHDLEAYPADPLVAQLLPSQAALTFVMLPVSRSGDKLRIAMLNPADTEALGVVSRLTGLTPEPVLGEGNLLRRALGALYGDTDKQDGTARLLSTLFPGAFGEGDDDAVGSVALPQSSVTLVRSAIESLSGASNPEAVEQAARAMLSALLDEAVQIGATALSI
;
A
#
# COMPACT_ATOMS: atom_id res chain seq x y z
N MET A 1 -5.12 -22.04 11.84
CA MET A 1 -3.78 -22.05 11.22
C MET A 1 -3.07 -23.30 11.69
N THR A 2 -2.67 -24.15 10.74
CA THR A 2 -2.02 -25.43 11.04
C THR A 2 -0.51 -25.23 11.13
N VAL A 3 0.18 -26.08 11.89
CA VAL A 3 1.66 -26.00 12.10
C VAL A 3 2.43 -26.01 10.76
N THR A 4 1.84 -26.60 9.72
CA THR A 4 2.39 -26.68 8.35
C THR A 4 2.45 -25.33 7.62
N GLU A 5 1.52 -24.39 7.89
CA GLU A 5 1.51 -23.06 7.25
C GLU A 5 2.66 -22.17 7.75
N LEU A 6 3.09 -22.36 9.01
CA LEU A 6 4.19 -21.58 9.62
C LEU A 6 5.57 -22.06 9.13
N GLU A 7 5.72 -23.35 8.81
CA GLU A 7 6.97 -23.92 8.30
C GLU A 7 7.26 -23.46 6.85
N GLN A 8 6.20 -23.17 6.09
CA GLN A 8 6.30 -22.68 4.70
C GLN A 8 6.83 -21.25 4.60
N ALA A 9 6.59 -20.42 5.63
CA ALA A 9 7.01 -19.02 5.66
C ALA A 9 8.55 -18.83 5.71
N GLN A 10 9.30 -19.88 6.08
CA GLN A 10 10.77 -19.85 6.16
C GLN A 10 11.45 -20.60 5.01
N SER A 11 10.68 -21.24 4.13
CA SER A 11 11.24 -22.00 3.00
C SER A 11 11.78 -21.04 1.92
N PRO A 12 12.89 -21.37 1.24
CA PRO A 12 13.34 -20.64 0.06
C PRO A 12 12.29 -20.65 -1.04
N LEU A 13 12.18 -19.54 -1.80
CA LEU A 13 11.17 -19.37 -2.84
C LEU A 13 11.18 -20.51 -3.88
N GLY A 14 12.36 -21.02 -4.23
CA GLY A 14 12.48 -22.14 -5.16
C GLY A 14 11.84 -23.44 -4.66
N GLU A 15 12.00 -23.77 -3.38
CA GLU A 15 11.35 -24.94 -2.78
C GLU A 15 9.84 -24.77 -2.69
N ILE A 16 9.38 -23.54 -2.43
CA ILE A 16 7.95 -23.24 -2.44
C ILE A 16 7.38 -23.45 -3.84
N CYS A 17 8.08 -23.02 -4.90
CA CYS A 17 7.66 -23.28 -6.28
C CYS A 17 7.56 -24.79 -6.61
N VAL A 18 8.48 -25.61 -6.09
CA VAL A 18 8.39 -27.09 -6.23
C VAL A 18 7.17 -27.62 -5.49
N LYS A 19 6.97 -27.23 -4.24
CA LYS A 19 5.82 -27.67 -3.41
C LYS A 19 4.47 -27.26 -4.02
N LEU A 20 4.42 -26.10 -4.67
CA LEU A 20 3.24 -25.63 -5.41
C LEU A 20 3.08 -26.28 -6.80
N GLY A 21 3.98 -27.19 -7.19
CA GLY A 21 3.94 -27.89 -8.47
C GLY A 21 4.22 -27.01 -9.68
N LYS A 22 4.82 -25.83 -9.48
CA LYS A 22 5.14 -24.88 -10.55
C LYS A 22 6.43 -25.27 -11.29
N ILE A 23 7.36 -25.90 -10.59
CA ILE A 23 8.62 -26.44 -11.14
C ILE A 23 8.92 -27.82 -10.54
N THR A 24 9.83 -28.57 -11.17
CA THR A 24 10.33 -29.85 -10.66
C THR A 24 11.62 -29.65 -9.84
N ASP A 25 11.98 -30.62 -9.00
CA ASP A 25 13.26 -30.60 -8.27
C ASP A 25 14.47 -30.45 -9.21
N ALA A 26 14.46 -31.17 -10.35
CA ALA A 26 15.52 -31.06 -11.34
C ALA A 26 15.65 -29.64 -11.94
N GLN A 27 14.54 -28.93 -12.14
CA GLN A 27 14.55 -27.55 -12.63
C GLN A 27 15.05 -26.59 -11.55
N LEU A 28 14.69 -26.83 -10.28
CA LEU A 28 15.20 -26.07 -9.16
C LEU A 28 16.73 -26.21 -9.03
N ASP A 29 17.27 -27.42 -9.18
CA ASP A 29 18.72 -27.66 -9.14
C ASP A 29 19.47 -26.88 -10.24
N GLU A 30 18.94 -26.87 -11.46
CA GLU A 30 19.50 -26.09 -12.56
C GLU A 30 19.49 -24.57 -12.28
N VAL A 31 18.40 -24.08 -11.70
CA VAL A 31 18.23 -22.66 -11.37
C VAL A 31 19.16 -22.25 -10.24
N VAL A 32 19.33 -23.08 -9.21
CA VAL A 32 20.29 -22.84 -8.11
C VAL A 32 21.73 -22.87 -8.64
N ALA A 33 22.06 -23.78 -9.55
CA ALA A 33 23.37 -23.80 -10.20
C ALA A 33 23.63 -22.51 -10.98
N GLN A 34 22.64 -22.00 -11.73
CA GLN A 34 22.74 -20.73 -12.44
C GLN A 34 22.87 -19.55 -11.48
N GLN A 35 22.06 -19.49 -10.42
CA GLN A 35 22.15 -18.43 -9.41
C GLN A 35 23.57 -18.33 -8.84
N ARG A 36 24.21 -19.47 -8.53
CA ARG A 36 25.59 -19.48 -8.02
C ARG A 36 26.60 -18.91 -9.00
N GLN A 37 26.34 -19.00 -10.30
CA GLN A 37 27.21 -18.47 -11.35
C GLN A 37 26.95 -16.99 -11.65
N THR A 38 25.68 -16.56 -11.66
CA THR A 38 25.29 -15.21 -12.11
C THR A 38 24.97 -14.24 -10.98
N GLY A 39 24.67 -14.72 -9.78
CA GLY A 39 24.19 -13.92 -8.65
C GLY A 39 22.76 -13.38 -8.79
N GLN A 40 22.04 -13.74 -9.87
CA GLN A 40 20.66 -13.32 -10.09
C GLN A 40 19.70 -13.93 -9.06
N ARG A 41 18.55 -13.29 -8.81
CA ARG A 41 17.53 -13.85 -7.92
C ARG A 41 16.88 -15.07 -8.57
N ILE A 42 16.58 -16.10 -7.76
CA ILE A 42 15.93 -17.34 -8.23
C ILE A 42 14.64 -17.03 -9.01
N GLY A 43 13.79 -16.14 -8.50
CA GLY A 43 12.53 -15.77 -9.17
C GLY A 43 12.73 -15.15 -10.54
N ASP A 44 13.78 -14.34 -10.72
CA ASP A 44 14.11 -13.75 -12.02
C ASP A 44 14.60 -14.83 -13.00
N ILE A 45 15.48 -15.73 -12.55
CA ILE A 45 15.96 -16.84 -13.39
C ILE A 45 14.80 -17.74 -13.84
N LEU A 46 13.88 -18.08 -12.92
CA LEU A 46 12.70 -18.90 -13.23
C LEU A 46 11.80 -18.23 -14.27
N ARG A 47 11.56 -16.92 -14.15
CA ARG A 47 10.79 -16.13 -15.11
C ARG A 47 11.49 -16.04 -16.46
N ASP A 48 12.78 -15.72 -16.46
CA ASP A 48 13.56 -15.51 -17.69
C ASP A 48 13.70 -16.81 -18.51
N ARG A 49 13.70 -17.97 -17.84
CA ARG A 49 13.63 -19.30 -18.47
C ARG A 49 12.23 -19.72 -18.89
N GLY A 50 11.20 -18.91 -18.61
CA GLY A 50 9.80 -19.23 -18.92
C GLY A 50 9.24 -20.41 -18.13
N MET A 51 9.87 -20.78 -17.02
CA MET A 51 9.43 -21.91 -16.17
C MET A 51 8.21 -21.54 -15.33
N VAL A 52 8.08 -20.27 -14.98
CA VAL A 52 6.98 -19.71 -14.18
C VAL A 52 6.60 -18.33 -14.71
N ASN A 53 5.37 -17.91 -14.49
CA ASN A 53 4.93 -16.55 -14.80
C ASN A 53 4.95 -15.63 -13.56
N ALA A 54 4.64 -14.35 -13.73
CA ALA A 54 4.65 -13.37 -12.64
C ALA A 54 3.64 -13.69 -11.52
N ARG A 55 2.48 -14.26 -11.89
CA ARG A 55 1.46 -14.71 -10.94
C ARG A 55 1.97 -15.89 -10.10
N ASP A 56 2.63 -16.87 -10.72
CA ASP A 56 3.18 -18.03 -10.00
C ASP A 56 4.24 -17.59 -8.96
N ILE A 57 5.10 -16.64 -9.33
CA ILE A 57 6.08 -16.04 -8.40
C ILE A 57 5.36 -15.32 -7.25
N ALA A 58 4.33 -14.55 -7.55
CA ALA A 58 3.56 -13.86 -6.53
C ALA A 58 2.85 -14.85 -5.58
N GLU A 59 2.20 -15.89 -6.10
CA GLU A 59 1.60 -16.95 -5.29
C GLU A 59 2.63 -17.63 -4.36
N ALA A 60 3.83 -17.93 -4.88
CA ALA A 60 4.91 -18.49 -4.08
C ALA A 60 5.41 -17.52 -3.00
N MET A 61 5.53 -16.22 -3.33
CA MET A 61 5.90 -15.19 -2.36
C MET A 61 4.84 -15.00 -1.27
N ALA A 62 3.55 -15.12 -1.61
CA ALA A 62 2.47 -15.02 -0.63
C ALA A 62 2.58 -16.13 0.44
N VAL A 63 2.86 -17.36 -0.01
CA VAL A 63 3.14 -18.50 0.87
C VAL A 63 4.39 -18.24 1.71
N GLN A 64 5.46 -17.75 1.10
CA GLN A 64 6.70 -17.43 1.80
C GLN A 64 6.51 -16.35 2.87
N LEU A 65 5.68 -15.35 2.61
CA LEU A 65 5.42 -14.25 3.54
C LEU A 65 4.30 -14.56 4.54
N ALA A 66 3.68 -15.75 4.45
CA ALA A 66 2.49 -16.14 5.22
C ALA A 66 1.34 -15.12 5.12
N VAL A 67 1.14 -14.54 3.93
CA VAL A 67 0.05 -13.59 3.64
C VAL A 67 -0.82 -14.12 2.50
N PRO A 68 -2.11 -13.77 2.45
CA PRO A 68 -2.95 -14.17 1.32
C PRO A 68 -2.50 -13.50 0.02
N PHE A 69 -2.63 -14.20 -1.10
CA PHE A 69 -2.53 -13.62 -2.44
C PHE A 69 -3.89 -13.08 -2.91
N HIS A 70 -3.92 -11.89 -3.51
CA HIS A 70 -5.13 -11.30 -4.09
C HIS A 70 -5.00 -11.22 -5.61
N ASP A 71 -5.86 -11.96 -6.30
CA ASP A 71 -5.94 -11.95 -7.76
C ASP A 71 -6.73 -10.73 -8.24
N LEU A 72 -6.00 -9.68 -8.64
CA LEU A 72 -6.57 -8.40 -9.11
C LEU A 72 -7.32 -8.51 -10.44
N GLU A 73 -7.06 -9.55 -11.24
CA GLU A 73 -7.81 -9.78 -12.49
C GLU A 73 -9.16 -10.43 -12.20
N ALA A 74 -9.19 -11.41 -11.30
CA ALA A 74 -10.41 -12.08 -10.90
C ALA A 74 -11.30 -11.19 -10.00
N TYR A 75 -10.67 -10.40 -9.13
CA TYR A 75 -11.33 -9.55 -8.14
C TYR A 75 -10.76 -8.13 -8.19
N PRO A 76 -11.17 -7.31 -9.18
CA PRO A 76 -10.70 -5.94 -9.29
C PRO A 76 -11.14 -5.09 -8.10
N ALA A 77 -10.36 -4.04 -7.80
CA ALA A 77 -10.69 -3.10 -6.74
C ALA A 77 -11.91 -2.25 -7.11
N ASP A 78 -12.79 -2.02 -6.14
CA ASP A 78 -13.86 -1.03 -6.25
C ASP A 78 -13.27 0.38 -6.23
N PRO A 79 -13.53 1.24 -7.23
CA PRO A 79 -13.04 2.62 -7.28
C PRO A 79 -13.37 3.46 -6.03
N LEU A 80 -14.50 3.20 -5.37
CA LEU A 80 -14.87 3.91 -4.13
C LEU A 80 -14.01 3.47 -2.95
N VAL A 81 -13.64 2.20 -2.90
CA VAL A 81 -12.74 1.67 -1.86
C VAL A 81 -11.31 2.13 -2.09
N ALA A 82 -10.86 2.16 -3.35
CA ALA A 82 -9.54 2.67 -3.71
C ALA A 82 -9.35 4.11 -3.20
N GLN A 83 -10.35 4.98 -3.38
CA GLN A 83 -10.31 6.38 -2.92
C GLN A 83 -10.20 6.58 -1.40
N LEU A 84 -10.35 5.53 -0.58
CA LEU A 84 -10.07 5.62 0.85
C LEU A 84 -8.61 5.95 1.14
N LEU A 85 -7.70 5.64 0.20
CA LEU A 85 -6.30 5.97 0.30
C LEU A 85 -5.93 7.05 -0.74
N PRO A 86 -5.24 8.14 -0.34
CA PRO A 86 -4.76 9.15 -1.28
C PRO A 86 -3.81 8.60 -2.34
N SER A 87 -3.85 9.16 -3.57
CA SER A 87 -3.03 8.72 -4.71
C SER A 87 -1.55 8.66 -4.36
N GLN A 88 -1.02 9.68 -3.69
CA GLN A 88 0.39 9.78 -3.35
C GLN A 88 0.85 8.61 -2.46
N ALA A 89 0.06 8.24 -1.44
CA ALA A 89 0.38 7.11 -0.58
C ALA A 89 0.27 5.78 -1.35
N ALA A 90 -0.80 5.60 -2.14
CA ALA A 90 -1.03 4.42 -2.95
C ALA A 90 0.09 4.17 -3.98
N LEU A 91 0.58 5.24 -4.63
CA LEU A 91 1.63 5.18 -5.63
C LEU A 91 3.02 5.00 -5.00
N THR A 92 3.32 5.71 -3.91
CA THR A 92 4.63 5.65 -3.24
C THR A 92 4.92 4.24 -2.72
N PHE A 93 3.97 3.67 -1.96
CA PHE A 93 4.13 2.34 -1.37
C PHE A 93 3.68 1.20 -2.28
N VAL A 94 3.20 1.53 -3.50
CA VAL A 94 2.64 0.58 -4.48
C VAL A 94 1.62 -0.34 -3.79
N MET A 95 0.51 0.25 -3.35
CA MET A 95 -0.55 -0.41 -2.61
C MET A 95 -1.93 0.08 -3.04
N LEU A 96 -2.89 -0.84 -3.12
CA LEU A 96 -4.24 -0.57 -3.59
C LEU A 96 -5.27 -1.12 -2.59
N PRO A 97 -6.13 -0.30 -2.00
CA PRO A 97 -7.27 -0.79 -1.25
C PRO A 97 -8.21 -1.59 -2.16
N VAL A 98 -8.50 -2.85 -1.80
CA VAL A 98 -9.32 -3.75 -2.64
C VAL A 98 -10.70 -4.02 -2.06
N SER A 99 -10.83 -4.01 -0.73
CA SER A 99 -12.13 -4.17 -0.06
C SER A 99 -12.10 -3.61 1.35
N ARG A 100 -13.24 -3.11 1.82
CA ARG A 100 -13.43 -2.70 3.22
C ARG A 100 -14.52 -3.54 3.86
N SER A 101 -14.28 -4.01 5.08
CA SER A 101 -15.29 -4.69 5.91
C SER A 101 -15.23 -4.14 7.34
N GLY A 102 -16.21 -3.31 7.69
CA GLY A 102 -16.23 -2.62 8.99
C GLY A 102 -15.02 -1.68 9.16
N ASP A 103 -14.19 -2.00 10.16
CA ASP A 103 -12.94 -1.32 10.49
C ASP A 103 -11.72 -1.88 9.78
N LYS A 104 -11.87 -2.98 9.02
CA LYS A 104 -10.77 -3.63 8.30
C LYS A 104 -10.70 -3.15 6.85
N LEU A 105 -9.49 -2.80 6.42
CA LEU A 105 -9.20 -2.43 5.04
C LEU A 105 -8.23 -3.44 4.45
N ARG A 106 -8.72 -4.27 3.52
CA ARG A 106 -7.85 -5.16 2.75
C ARG A 106 -7.11 -4.37 1.69
N ILE A 107 -5.79 -4.52 1.64
CA ILE A 107 -4.93 -3.73 0.77
C ILE A 107 -4.00 -4.67 0.03
N ALA A 108 -4.09 -4.68 -1.30
CA ALA A 108 -3.16 -5.38 -2.16
C ALA A 108 -1.86 -4.59 -2.23
N MET A 109 -0.74 -5.20 -1.87
CA MET A 109 0.57 -4.55 -1.78
C MET A 109 1.62 -5.35 -2.56
N LEU A 110 2.63 -4.65 -3.09
CA LEU A 110 3.81 -5.30 -3.62
C LEU A 110 4.67 -5.93 -2.51
N ASN A 111 4.74 -5.25 -1.35
CA ASN A 111 5.44 -5.73 -0.16
C ASN A 111 4.50 -5.71 1.07
N PRO A 112 3.78 -6.81 1.34
CA PRO A 112 2.88 -6.96 2.49
C PRO A 112 3.55 -6.87 3.87
N ALA A 113 4.88 -7.05 3.94
CA ALA A 113 5.65 -6.99 5.18
C ALA A 113 6.13 -5.57 5.54
N ASP A 114 5.82 -4.58 4.71
CA ASP A 114 6.20 -3.18 4.94
C ASP A 114 5.35 -2.56 6.06
N THR A 115 5.88 -2.61 7.28
CA THR A 115 5.21 -2.08 8.47
C THR A 115 5.05 -0.55 8.44
N GLU A 116 5.91 0.16 7.70
CA GLU A 116 5.82 1.60 7.59
C GLU A 116 4.62 1.99 6.72
N ALA A 117 4.50 1.36 5.56
CA ALA A 117 3.37 1.51 4.66
C ALA A 117 2.03 1.20 5.37
N LEU A 118 1.96 0.09 6.11
CA LEU A 118 0.78 -0.29 6.89
C LEU A 118 0.45 0.74 7.99
N GLY A 119 1.48 1.29 8.63
CA GLY A 119 1.32 2.37 9.59
C GLY A 119 0.75 3.64 8.96
N VAL A 120 1.21 4.01 7.76
CA VAL A 120 0.67 5.15 6.99
C VAL A 120 -0.80 4.94 6.69
N VAL A 121 -1.19 3.74 6.20
CA VAL A 121 -2.60 3.45 5.91
C VAL A 121 -3.46 3.57 7.15
N SER A 122 -3.02 3.01 8.27
CA SER A 122 -3.75 3.08 9.55
C SER A 122 -3.97 4.53 9.98
N ARG A 123 -2.94 5.39 9.86
CA ARG A 123 -3.01 6.80 10.25
C ARG A 123 -3.88 7.65 9.33
N LEU A 124 -3.84 7.40 8.02
CA LEU A 124 -4.60 8.17 7.04
C LEU A 124 -6.08 7.77 7.01
N THR A 125 -6.37 6.47 7.18
CA THR A 125 -7.73 5.95 7.00
C THR A 125 -8.47 5.71 8.32
N GLY A 126 -7.75 5.58 9.43
CA GLY A 126 -8.30 5.14 10.71
C GLY A 126 -8.76 3.67 10.73
N LEU A 127 -8.47 2.91 9.68
CA LEU A 127 -8.85 1.50 9.52
C LEU A 127 -7.67 0.58 9.85
N THR A 128 -7.99 -0.64 10.26
CA THR A 128 -7.02 -1.73 10.47
C THR A 128 -6.63 -2.33 9.12
N PRO A 129 -5.37 -2.20 8.67
CA PRO A 129 -4.94 -2.74 7.40
C PRO A 129 -4.82 -4.27 7.46
N GLU A 130 -5.38 -4.96 6.47
CA GLU A 130 -5.21 -6.39 6.23
C GLU A 130 -4.41 -6.56 4.93
N PRO A 131 -3.07 -6.67 5.01
CA PRO A 131 -2.23 -6.76 3.83
C PRO A 131 -2.44 -8.09 3.10
N VAL A 132 -2.52 -8.00 1.78
CA VAL A 132 -2.51 -9.14 0.86
C VAL A 132 -1.49 -8.87 -0.24
N LEU A 133 -0.85 -9.92 -0.74
CA LEU A 133 0.12 -9.78 -1.83
C LEU A 133 -0.62 -9.60 -3.16
N GLY A 134 -0.26 -8.55 -3.90
CA GLY A 134 -0.69 -8.35 -5.28
C GLY A 134 0.47 -8.61 -6.26
N GLU A 135 0.15 -9.03 -7.49
CA GLU A 135 1.14 -9.09 -8.56
C GLU A 135 1.54 -7.67 -9.00
N GLY A 136 2.85 -7.42 -9.10
CA GLY A 136 3.38 -6.06 -9.24
C GLY A 136 2.94 -5.33 -10.50
N ASN A 137 2.87 -5.99 -11.66
CA ASN A 137 2.47 -5.34 -12.91
C ASN A 137 0.98 -5.02 -12.95
N LEU A 138 0.14 -5.91 -12.44
CA LEU A 138 -1.31 -5.73 -12.31
C LEU A 138 -1.62 -4.63 -11.31
N LEU A 139 -0.93 -4.62 -10.17
CA LEU A 139 -1.07 -3.58 -9.15
C LEU A 139 -0.70 -2.20 -9.72
N ARG A 140 0.45 -2.08 -10.40
CA ARG A 140 0.85 -0.82 -11.07
C ARG A 140 -0.12 -0.38 -12.16
N ARG A 141 -0.65 -1.32 -12.95
CA ARG A 141 -1.66 -1.02 -13.98
C ARG A 141 -2.97 -0.52 -13.35
N ALA A 142 -3.45 -1.18 -12.31
CA ALA A 142 -4.65 -0.78 -11.59
C ALA A 142 -4.48 0.60 -10.93
N LEU A 143 -3.32 0.84 -10.29
CA LEU A 143 -2.98 2.14 -9.73
C LEU A 143 -2.96 3.25 -10.79
N GLY A 144 -2.35 3.00 -11.95
CA GLY A 144 -2.34 3.96 -13.06
C GLY A 144 -3.75 4.26 -13.59
N ALA A 145 -4.62 3.25 -13.66
CA ALA A 145 -6.01 3.44 -14.11
C ALA A 145 -6.88 4.21 -13.11
N LEU A 146 -6.67 4.00 -11.81
CA LEU A 146 -7.50 4.58 -10.74
C LEU A 146 -6.99 5.93 -10.26
N TYR A 147 -5.67 6.15 -10.23
CA TYR A 147 -5.05 7.36 -9.68
C TYR A 147 -4.30 8.21 -10.72
N GLY A 148 -4.14 7.72 -11.95
CA GLY A 148 -3.34 8.40 -12.98
C GLY A 148 -3.89 9.75 -13.46
N ASP A 149 -5.14 10.07 -13.15
CA ASP A 149 -5.75 11.37 -13.48
C ASP A 149 -5.82 12.33 -12.28
N THR A 150 -5.84 11.81 -11.04
CA THR A 150 -5.88 12.61 -9.80
C THR A 150 -4.59 13.36 -9.51
N ASP A 151 -3.41 12.85 -9.90
CA ASP A 151 -2.12 13.53 -9.69
C ASP A 151 -2.00 14.87 -10.46
N LYS A 152 -2.87 15.13 -11.44
CA LYS A 152 -2.86 16.41 -12.18
C LYS A 152 -3.61 17.54 -11.48
N GLN A 153 -4.36 17.28 -10.41
CA GLN A 153 -5.25 18.28 -9.78
C GLN A 153 -5.07 18.44 -8.26
N ASP A 154 -4.23 17.62 -7.60
CA ASP A 154 -4.40 17.42 -6.16
C ASP A 154 -3.47 18.26 -5.28
N GLY A 155 -4.03 19.32 -4.70
CA GLY A 155 -3.44 20.04 -3.56
C GLY A 155 -3.28 19.17 -2.30
N THR A 156 -3.81 17.95 -2.30
CA THR A 156 -3.63 16.94 -1.25
C THR A 156 -2.18 16.52 -1.11
N ALA A 157 -1.41 16.45 -2.21
CA ALA A 157 0.01 16.12 -2.16
C ALA A 157 0.83 17.19 -1.43
N ARG A 158 0.46 18.47 -1.61
CA ARG A 158 1.03 19.60 -0.86
C ARG A 158 0.63 19.58 0.60
N LEU A 159 -0.63 19.22 0.91
CA LEU A 159 -1.08 19.11 2.29
C LEU A 159 -0.42 17.93 3.01
N LEU A 160 -0.26 16.78 2.34
CA LEU A 160 0.42 15.62 2.91
C LEU A 160 1.92 15.86 3.10
N SER A 161 2.59 16.56 2.17
CA SER A 161 4.00 16.95 2.37
C SER A 161 4.17 18.00 3.47
N THR A 162 3.18 18.88 3.64
CA THR A 162 3.17 19.87 4.74
C THR A 162 2.89 19.20 6.09
N LEU A 163 1.98 18.22 6.13
CA LEU A 163 1.61 17.50 7.35
C LEU A 163 2.65 16.47 7.76
N PHE A 164 3.35 15.88 6.78
CA PHE A 164 4.35 14.84 6.98
C PHE A 164 5.66 15.16 6.22
N PRO A 165 6.38 16.22 6.63
CA PRO A 165 7.64 16.58 5.97
C PRO A 165 8.65 15.44 6.10
N GLY A 166 9.11 14.91 4.97
CA GLY A 166 10.07 13.80 4.89
C GLY A 166 9.47 12.39 4.82
N ALA A 167 8.15 12.20 4.94
CA ALA A 167 7.52 10.87 4.81
C ALA A 167 7.40 10.37 3.36
N PHE A 168 7.53 11.31 2.41
CA PHE A 168 7.59 11.03 0.99
C PHE A 168 8.88 11.72 0.54
N GLY A 169 9.94 10.94 0.34
CA GLY A 169 11.15 11.46 -0.28
C GLY A 169 10.79 12.00 -1.66
N GLU A 170 10.84 13.31 -1.84
CA GLU A 170 11.00 13.87 -3.18
C GLU A 170 12.28 13.25 -3.71
N GLY A 171 12.17 12.50 -4.81
CA GLY A 171 13.33 11.95 -5.48
C GLY A 171 14.24 13.08 -5.92
N ASP A 172 15.25 13.36 -5.11
CA ASP A 172 16.64 13.34 -5.53
C ASP A 172 17.37 12.36 -4.59
N ASP A 173 18.26 11.56 -5.18
CA ASP A 173 18.96 10.44 -4.56
C ASP A 173 19.60 10.79 -3.19
N ASP A 174 19.66 9.77 -2.32
CA ASP A 174 20.40 9.69 -1.05
C ASP A 174 19.80 10.40 0.20
N ALA A 175 18.97 9.66 0.97
CA ALA A 175 19.20 9.40 2.41
C ALA A 175 17.96 8.80 3.10
N VAL A 176 18.18 7.71 3.83
CA VAL A 176 17.20 7.00 4.66
C VAL A 176 16.99 7.76 5.98
N GLY A 177 15.75 8.01 6.38
CA GLY A 177 15.41 8.55 7.70
C GLY A 177 13.97 8.26 8.10
N SER A 178 13.77 7.25 8.95
CA SER A 178 12.47 6.89 9.54
C SER A 178 11.94 8.03 10.43
N VAL A 179 10.71 8.52 10.19
CA VAL A 179 10.08 9.56 11.03
C VAL A 179 8.68 9.16 11.48
N ALA A 180 8.43 9.27 12.79
CA ALA A 180 7.17 8.96 13.46
C ALA A 180 6.20 10.17 13.48
N LEU A 181 4.88 9.91 13.38
CA LEU A 181 3.85 10.95 13.27
C LEU A 181 3.11 11.23 14.60
N PRO A 182 2.79 12.50 14.93
CA PRO A 182 2.10 12.88 16.16
C PRO A 182 0.60 12.57 16.13
N GLN A 183 0.05 12.16 17.29
CA GLN A 183 -1.29 11.58 17.45
C GLN A 183 -2.46 12.57 17.29
N SER A 184 -2.23 13.87 17.40
CA SER A 184 -3.27 14.91 17.30
C SER A 184 -3.86 15.03 15.88
N SER A 185 -3.04 14.83 14.85
CA SER A 185 -3.44 14.94 13.45
C SER A 185 -4.40 13.82 12.99
N VAL A 186 -4.34 12.65 13.67
CA VAL A 186 -5.18 11.48 13.35
C VAL A 186 -6.64 11.70 13.77
N THR A 187 -6.88 12.51 14.80
CA THR A 187 -8.23 12.75 15.34
C THR A 187 -9.06 13.66 14.43
N LEU A 188 -8.42 14.65 13.80
CA LEU A 188 -9.10 15.58 12.89
C LEU A 188 -9.55 14.89 11.59
N VAL A 189 -8.69 14.08 10.99
CA VAL A 189 -9.01 13.29 9.79
C VAL A 189 -10.16 12.31 10.08
N ARG A 190 -10.17 11.70 11.27
CA ARG A 190 -11.25 10.80 11.70
C ARG A 190 -12.61 11.51 11.81
N SER A 191 -12.65 12.71 12.39
CA SER A 191 -13.89 13.50 12.49
C SER A 191 -14.46 13.91 11.12
N ALA A 192 -13.58 14.08 10.12
CA ALA A 192 -13.94 14.36 8.73
C ALA A 192 -14.66 13.20 8.08
N ILE A 193 -14.07 12.02 8.20
CA ILE A 193 -14.55 10.80 7.56
C ILE A 193 -15.86 10.33 8.22
N GLU A 194 -15.99 10.44 9.55
CA GLU A 194 -17.23 10.09 10.27
C GLU A 194 -18.39 11.02 9.86
N SER A 195 -18.16 12.32 9.70
CA SER A 195 -19.18 13.29 9.28
C SER A 195 -19.64 13.12 7.83
N LEU A 196 -18.74 12.65 6.95
CA LEU A 196 -19.04 12.41 5.53
C LEU A 196 -19.75 11.07 5.30
N SER A 197 -19.53 10.06 6.14
CA SER A 197 -20.15 8.73 5.96
C SER A 197 -21.64 8.68 6.34
N GLY A 198 -22.15 9.68 7.08
CA GLY A 198 -23.55 9.76 7.54
C GLY A 198 -24.45 10.70 6.74
N ALA A 199 -23.91 11.50 5.81
CA ALA A 199 -24.66 12.54 5.12
C ALA A 199 -25.20 12.05 3.77
N SER A 200 -26.47 11.64 3.72
CA SER A 200 -27.16 11.25 2.48
C SER A 200 -27.57 12.44 1.59
N ASN A 201 -27.34 13.69 2.04
CA ASN A 201 -27.76 14.90 1.35
C ASN A 201 -26.54 15.73 0.90
N PRO A 202 -26.39 16.06 -0.41
CA PRO A 202 -25.26 16.84 -0.93
C PRO A 202 -25.06 18.21 -0.26
N GLU A 203 -26.12 18.88 0.20
CA GLU A 203 -25.99 20.15 0.93
C GLU A 203 -25.30 19.99 2.29
N ALA A 204 -25.54 18.88 2.98
CA ALA A 204 -24.91 18.61 4.28
C ALA A 204 -23.41 18.29 4.13
N VAL A 205 -23.04 17.63 3.03
CA VAL A 205 -21.63 17.38 2.66
C VAL A 205 -20.90 18.68 2.35
N GLU A 206 -21.52 19.58 1.56
CA GLU A 206 -20.93 20.88 1.24
C GLU A 206 -20.80 21.77 2.48
N GLN A 207 -21.77 21.70 3.39
CA GLN A 207 -21.76 22.47 4.63
C GLN A 207 -20.72 21.95 5.63
N ALA A 208 -20.53 20.62 5.71
CA ALA A 208 -19.47 20.00 6.50
C ALA A 208 -18.07 20.30 5.92
N ALA A 209 -17.91 20.24 4.59
CA ALA A 209 -16.65 20.60 3.93
C ALA A 209 -16.30 22.08 4.13
N ARG A 210 -17.29 22.99 4.08
CA ARG A 210 -17.10 24.41 4.40
C ARG A 210 -16.69 24.65 5.85
N ALA A 211 -17.34 23.98 6.80
CA ALA A 211 -17.01 24.09 8.22
C ALA A 211 -15.59 23.54 8.51
N MET A 212 -15.17 22.50 7.79
CA MET A 212 -13.81 21.98 7.88
C MET A 212 -12.76 22.92 7.31
N LEU A 213 -13.02 23.49 6.14
CA LEU A 213 -12.13 24.48 5.55
C LEU A 213 -12.00 25.70 6.46
N SER A 214 -13.09 26.15 7.11
CA SER A 214 -13.01 27.25 8.07
C SER A 214 -12.22 26.89 9.32
N ALA A 215 -12.41 25.69 9.88
CA ALA A 215 -11.68 25.27 11.09
C ALA A 215 -10.17 25.12 10.82
N LEU A 216 -9.79 24.55 9.68
CA LEU A 216 -8.39 24.42 9.27
C LEU A 216 -7.74 25.78 8.99
N LEU A 217 -8.50 26.73 8.42
CA LEU A 217 -8.01 28.10 8.20
C LEU A 217 -7.85 28.86 9.51
N ASP A 218 -8.75 28.68 10.49
CA ASP A 218 -8.67 29.34 11.79
C ASP A 218 -7.47 28.84 12.60
N GLU A 219 -7.19 27.53 12.56
CA GLU A 219 -6.03 26.93 13.21
C GLU A 219 -4.70 27.35 12.54
N ALA A 220 -4.67 27.45 11.20
CA ALA A 220 -3.52 27.98 10.47
C ALA A 220 -3.25 29.48 10.78
N VAL A 221 -4.30 30.28 11.00
CA VAL A 221 -4.18 31.69 11.42
C VAL A 221 -3.65 31.78 12.85
N GLN A 222 -4.07 30.89 13.76
CA GLN A 222 -3.58 30.84 15.14
C GLN A 222 -2.07 30.48 15.22
N ILE A 223 -1.62 29.57 14.36
CA ILE A 223 -0.20 29.18 14.23
C ILE A 223 0.62 30.32 13.59
N GLY A 224 0.05 31.06 12.64
CA GLY A 224 0.69 32.23 12.05
C GLY A 224 0.82 33.42 13.02
N ALA A 225 -0.17 33.66 13.87
CA ALA A 225 -0.16 34.76 14.84
C ALA A 225 0.85 34.55 15.99
N THR A 226 1.16 33.30 16.32
CA THR A 226 2.18 32.97 17.33
C THR A 226 3.61 33.07 16.80
N ALA A 227 3.82 32.91 15.49
CA ALA A 227 5.13 33.08 14.85
C ALA A 227 5.56 34.55 14.64
N LEU A 228 4.63 35.52 14.74
CA LEU A 228 4.92 36.95 14.55
C LEU A 228 5.11 37.77 15.85
N SER A 229 5.05 37.13 17.02
CA SER A 229 5.22 37.79 18.34
C SER A 229 6.55 37.45 19.05
N ILE A 230 7.58 37.03 18.31
CA ILE A 230 8.97 36.87 18.82
C ILE A 230 9.88 37.83 18.09
#